data_AF-A0A3D3ER84-F1
#
_entry.id   AF-A0A3D3ER84-F1
#
_cell.length_a   1.000
_cell.length_b   1.000
_cell.length_c   1.000
_cell.angle_alpha   90.00
_cell.angle_beta   90.00
_cell.angle_gamma   90.00
#
_symmetry.space_group_name_H-M   'P 1'
#
loop_
_entity.id
_entity.type
_entity.pdbx_description
1 polymer ?
#
loop_
_entity_poly.entity_id
_entity_poly.type
_entity_poly.pdbx_seq_one_letter_code
_entity_poly.pdbx_strand_id
1 'polypeptide(L)'
;MTAVMPNANDLEPLFRLEVLNMLKQEGKITESVIENMDTWHHSGFHVYCSDVILPGDEESLERLARYVIRAPLSQERMVYMGASEGTGMDQVIYTGKRNRVKKRFTALDWLARLVTHIPSKGEQLVRY
;
A
#
# COMPACT_ATOMS: atom_id res chain seq x y z
N MET A 1 11.66 19.48 26.97
CA MET A 1 10.29 19.02 27.32
C MET A 1 10.10 17.68 26.65
N THR A 2 10.04 16.58 27.40
CA THR A 2 9.65 15.28 26.84
C THR A 2 8.18 15.37 26.48
N ALA A 3 7.86 15.56 25.21
CA ALA A 3 6.49 15.52 24.72
C ALA A 3 5.93 14.13 25.06
N VAL A 4 4.86 14.08 25.85
CA VAL A 4 4.12 12.85 26.08
C VAL A 4 3.46 12.51 24.75
N MET A 5 3.97 11.46 24.09
CA MET A 5 3.36 10.98 22.86
C MET A 5 1.99 10.39 23.21
N PRO A 6 0.90 10.87 22.57
CA PRO A 6 -0.42 10.33 22.84
C PRO A 6 -0.47 8.86 22.41
N ASN A 7 -1.20 8.07 23.19
CA ASN A 7 -1.42 6.67 22.88
C ASN A 7 -2.56 6.56 21.85
N ALA A 8 -2.25 5.99 20.68
CA ALA A 8 -3.19 5.81 19.58
C ALA A 8 -4.49 5.08 19.99
N ASN A 9 -4.39 4.09 20.88
CA ASN A 9 -5.54 3.31 21.32
C ASN A 9 -6.53 4.14 22.14
N ASP A 10 -6.06 5.18 22.82
CA ASP A 10 -6.91 6.06 23.61
C ASP A 10 -7.63 7.09 22.72
N LEU A 11 -7.06 7.39 21.54
CA LEU A 11 -7.61 8.35 20.58
C LEU A 11 -8.52 7.71 19.54
N GLU A 12 -8.34 6.43 19.20
CA GLU A 12 -9.11 5.74 18.18
C GLU A 12 -10.63 5.80 18.40
N PRO A 13 -11.17 5.56 19.61
CA PRO A 13 -12.62 5.59 19.82
C PRO A 13 -13.23 6.97 19.55
N LEU A 14 -12.52 8.04 19.94
CA LEU A 14 -12.94 9.42 19.70
C LEU A 14 -12.85 9.77 18.22
N PHE A 15 -11.74 9.42 17.57
CA PHE A 15 -11.56 9.64 16.13
C PHE A 15 -12.65 8.94 15.32
N ARG A 16 -12.94 7.68 15.64
CA ARG A 16 -14.01 6.89 15.02
C ARG A 16 -15.36 7.58 15.16
N LEU A 17 -15.71 8.02 16.38
CA LEU A 17 -16.97 8.71 16.65
C LEU A 17 -17.10 10.00 15.81
N GLU A 18 -16.06 10.84 15.80
CA GLU A 18 -16.06 12.09 15.05
C GLU A 18 -16.21 11.87 13.54
N VAL A 19 -15.51 10.87 12.98
CA VAL A 19 -15.62 10.54 11.55
C VAL A 19 -17.02 10.04 11.19
N LEU A 20 -17.60 9.13 11.99
CA LEU A 20 -18.93 8.60 11.73
C LEU A 20 -20.01 9.68 11.86
N ASN A 21 -19.89 10.55 12.87
CA ASN A 21 -20.78 11.70 13.03
C ASN A 21 -20.70 12.67 11.84
N MET A 22 -19.50 12.99 11.38
CA MET A 22 -19.28 13.82 10.19
C MET A 22 -19.97 13.21 8.96
N LEU A 23 -19.74 11.93 8.69
CA LEU A 23 -20.31 11.24 7.53
C LEU A 23 -21.85 11.18 7.57
N LYS A 24 -22.43 11.03 8.78
CA LYS A 24 -23.88 11.09 9.00
C LYS A 24 -24.43 12.49 8.74
N GLN A 25 -23.76 13.53 9.25
CA GLN A 25 -24.15 14.93 9.02
C GLN A 25 -24.11 15.29 7.52
N GLU A 26 -23.13 14.78 6.80
CA GLU A 26 -22.99 14.93 5.34
C GLU A 26 -23.94 14.02 4.52
N GLY A 27 -24.81 13.24 5.19
CA GLY A 27 -25.76 12.33 4.55
C GLY A 27 -25.12 11.19 3.76
N LYS A 28 -23.85 10.86 4.02
CA LYS A 28 -23.12 9.77 3.33
C LYS A 28 -23.42 8.40 3.89
N ILE A 29 -23.79 8.33 5.17
CA ILE A 29 -24.18 7.11 5.88
C ILE A 29 -25.41 7.36 6.75
N THR A 30 -26.13 6.30 7.10
CA THR A 30 -27.29 6.34 7.99
C THR A 30 -26.92 5.85 9.39
N GLU A 31 -27.82 6.07 10.35
CA GLU A 31 -27.64 5.53 11.72
C GLU A 31 -27.50 4.01 11.73
N SER A 32 -28.31 3.32 10.94
CA SER A 32 -28.24 1.85 10.81
C SER A 32 -26.89 1.35 10.28
N VAL A 33 -26.20 2.15 9.45
CA VAL A 33 -24.85 1.80 8.98
C VAL A 33 -23.84 1.92 10.13
N ILE A 34 -23.95 2.96 10.95
CA ILE A 34 -23.10 3.17 12.13
C ILE A 34 -23.29 2.03 13.13
N GLU A 35 -24.55 1.73 13.49
CA GLU A 35 -24.88 0.62 14.40
C GLU A 35 -24.33 -0.72 13.92
N ASN A 36 -24.40 -0.98 12.61
CA ASN A 36 -23.81 -2.18 12.02
C ASN A 36 -22.28 -2.19 12.13
N MET A 37 -21.61 -1.06 11.86
CA MET A 37 -20.15 -0.93 11.98
C MET A 37 -19.67 -1.12 13.43
N ASP A 38 -20.47 -0.70 14.42
CA ASP A 38 -20.17 -0.92 15.84
C ASP A 38 -20.12 -2.39 16.24
N THR A 39 -20.74 -3.29 15.45
CA THR A 39 -20.70 -4.74 15.71
C THR A 39 -19.43 -5.43 15.21
N TRP A 40 -18.58 -4.73 14.45
CA TRP A 40 -17.40 -5.34 13.85
C TRP A 40 -16.36 -5.72 14.90
N HIS A 41 -15.79 -6.92 14.77
CA HIS A 41 -14.73 -7.38 15.67
C HIS A 41 -13.49 -6.46 15.67
N HIS A 42 -13.23 -5.82 14.54
CA HIS A 42 -12.25 -4.75 14.40
C HIS A 42 -12.95 -3.54 13.80
N SER A 43 -12.85 -2.37 14.45
CA SER A 43 -13.55 -1.15 14.02
C SER A 43 -13.17 -0.71 12.60
N GLY A 44 -11.97 -1.08 12.14
CA GLY A 44 -11.39 -0.61 10.88
C GLY A 44 -10.80 0.80 10.98
N PHE A 45 -10.89 1.44 12.15
CA PHE A 45 -10.27 2.73 12.44
C PHE A 45 -8.92 2.53 13.12
N HIS A 46 -7.99 3.43 12.83
CA HIS A 46 -6.67 3.44 13.44
C HIS A 46 -6.14 4.87 13.47
N VAL A 47 -5.63 5.31 14.62
CA VAL A 47 -4.98 6.61 14.78
C VAL A 47 -3.47 6.39 14.76
N TYR A 48 -2.78 7.09 13.87
CA TYR A 48 -1.33 7.04 13.84
C TYR A 48 -0.76 8.14 14.73
N CYS A 49 -0.06 7.75 15.80
CA CYS A 49 0.64 8.66 16.70
C CYS A 49 2.15 8.44 16.55
N SER A 50 2.81 9.28 15.75
CA SER A 50 4.27 9.34 15.70
C SER A 50 4.73 10.79 15.54
N ASP A 51 6.05 10.96 15.56
CA ASP A 51 6.66 12.23 15.21
C ASP A 51 6.24 12.68 13.81
N VAL A 52 6.11 13.98 13.65
CA VAL A 52 5.80 14.61 12.37
C VAL A 52 6.98 14.39 11.42
N ILE A 53 6.69 13.97 10.19
CA ILE A 53 7.72 13.90 9.15
C ILE A 53 8.09 15.34 8.76
N LEU A 54 9.28 15.77 9.17
CA LEU A 54 9.78 17.10 8.88
C LEU A 54 10.27 17.21 7.42
N PRO A 55 10.20 18.39 6.77
CA PRO A 55 10.66 18.55 5.39
C PRO A 55 12.14 18.23 5.15
N GLY A 56 12.98 18.26 6.19
CA GLY A 56 14.40 17.91 6.12
C GLY A 56 14.72 16.45 6.49
N ASP A 57 13.72 15.66 6.86
CA ASP A 57 13.89 14.24 7.19
C ASP A 57 13.81 13.40 5.90
N GLU A 58 14.93 13.37 5.17
CA GLU A 58 15.03 12.66 3.88
C GLU A 58 14.68 11.18 4.01
N GLU A 59 15.04 10.51 5.10
CA GLU A 59 14.78 9.09 5.31
C GLU A 59 13.28 8.81 5.52
N SER A 60 12.62 9.55 6.40
CA SER A 60 11.17 9.41 6.62
C SER A 60 10.37 9.80 5.38
N LEU A 61 10.80 10.83 4.66
CA LEU A 61 10.20 11.23 3.39
C LEU A 61 10.36 10.15 2.32
N GLU A 62 11.54 9.54 2.20
CA GLU A 62 11.77 8.43 1.27
C GLU A 62 10.88 7.23 1.63
N ARG A 63 10.77 6.89 2.91
CA ARG A 63 9.90 5.80 3.37
C ARG A 63 8.42 6.07 3.04
N LEU A 64 7.95 7.30 3.25
CA LEU A 64 6.60 7.71 2.88
C LEU A 64 6.42 7.67 1.35
N ALA A 65 7.39 8.18 0.58
CA ALA A 65 7.37 8.14 -0.87
C ALA A 65 7.30 6.71 -1.40
N ARG A 66 8.06 5.76 -0.83
CA ARG A 66 7.97 4.32 -1.17
C ARG A 66 6.61 3.71 -0.83
N TYR A 67 5.97 4.17 0.25
CA TYR A 67 4.62 3.72 0.60
C TYR A 67 3.57 4.24 -0.39
N VAL A 68 3.66 5.51 -0.77
CA VAL A 68 2.76 6.16 -1.74
C VAL A 68 2.98 5.61 -3.14
N ILE A 69 4.23 5.55 -3.58
CA ILE A 69 4.66 5.00 -4.87
C ILE A 69 4.73 3.48 -4.73
N ARG A 70 3.56 2.83 -4.74
CA ARG A 70 3.51 1.37 -4.76
C ARG A 70 4.12 0.86 -6.05
N ALA A 71 5.33 0.29 -5.95
CA ALA A 71 5.93 -0.42 -7.06
C ALA A 71 4.95 -1.53 -7.54
N PRO A 72 4.63 -1.61 -8.84
CA PRO A 72 3.66 -2.58 -9.36
C PRO A 72 4.13 -4.03 -9.20
N LEU A 73 5.42 -4.22 -8.94
CA LEU A 73 6.13 -5.49 -8.91
C LEU A 73 7.09 -5.47 -7.71
N SER A 74 7.39 -6.62 -7.10
CA SER A 74 8.49 -6.68 -6.12
C SER A 74 9.67 -7.48 -6.66
N GLN A 75 10.86 -6.88 -6.58
CA GLN A 75 12.10 -7.46 -7.08
C GLN A 75 12.45 -8.76 -6.37
N GLU A 76 12.16 -8.87 -5.07
CA GLU A 76 12.35 -10.08 -4.27
C GLU A 76 11.59 -11.31 -4.80
N ARG A 77 10.55 -11.11 -5.61
CA ARG A 77 9.76 -12.18 -6.22
C ARG A 77 10.24 -12.54 -7.63
N MET A 78 11.32 -11.93 -8.10
CA MET A 78 11.92 -12.12 -9.41
C MET A 78 13.23 -12.90 -9.30
N VAL A 79 13.39 -13.92 -10.14
CA VAL A 79 14.66 -14.63 -10.34
C VAL A 79 15.02 -14.51 -11.82
N TYR A 80 16.18 -13.92 -12.10
CA TYR A 80 16.75 -13.88 -13.44
C TYR A 80 17.63 -15.11 -13.65
N MET A 81 17.52 -15.71 -14.84
CA MET A 81 18.36 -16.83 -15.27
C MET A 81 18.97 -16.44 -16.61
N GLY A 82 20.28 -16.28 -16.63
CA GLY A 82 21.02 -15.95 -17.85
C GLY A 82 21.05 -17.13 -18.83
N ALA A 83 21.24 -16.85 -20.12
CA ALA A 83 21.29 -17.85 -21.18
C ALA A 83 22.35 -18.95 -20.94
N SER A 84 23.43 -18.62 -20.23
CA SER A 84 24.49 -19.56 -19.83
C SER A 84 24.07 -20.56 -18.75
N GLU A 85 23.00 -20.28 -18.01
CA GLU A 85 22.50 -21.09 -16.89
C GLU A 85 21.22 -21.88 -17.25
N GLY A 86 20.79 -21.87 -18.52
CA GLY A 86 19.49 -22.41 -18.94
C GLY A 86 19.37 -22.79 -20.43
N THR A 87 18.14 -22.68 -20.96
CA THR A 87 17.68 -23.19 -22.28
C THR A 87 18.24 -22.44 -23.51
N GLY A 88 19.35 -21.70 -23.37
CA GLY A 88 19.97 -20.89 -24.43
C GLY A 88 19.37 -19.49 -24.65
N MET A 89 18.44 -19.05 -23.81
CA MET A 89 17.86 -17.69 -23.83
C MET A 89 17.67 -17.17 -22.41
N ASP A 90 17.84 -15.85 -22.23
CA ASP A 90 17.61 -15.17 -20.95
C ASP A 90 16.15 -15.26 -20.52
N GLN A 91 15.94 -15.59 -19.24
CA GLN A 91 14.61 -15.82 -18.69
C GLN A 91 14.43 -15.14 -17.34
N VAL A 92 13.16 -14.83 -17.05
CA VAL A 92 12.73 -14.30 -15.76
C VAL A 92 11.64 -15.22 -15.21
N ILE A 93 11.82 -15.66 -13.96
CA ILE A 93 10.77 -16.32 -13.18
C ILE A 93 10.22 -15.30 -12.19
N TYR A 94 8.90 -15.11 -12.20
CA TYR A 94 8.21 -14.25 -11.26
C TYR A 94 7.19 -15.01 -10.43
N THR A 95 7.17 -14.76 -9.11
CA THR A 95 6.27 -15.42 -8.16
C THR A 95 5.09 -14.50 -7.80
N GLY A 96 3.86 -14.96 -8.05
CA GLY A 96 2.64 -14.21 -7.72
C GLY A 96 2.45 -14.00 -6.20
N LYS A 97 2.00 -12.81 -5.77
CA LYS A 97 1.86 -12.47 -4.33
C LYS A 97 0.86 -13.38 -3.61
N ARG A 98 -0.32 -13.58 -4.19
CA ARG A 98 -1.48 -14.22 -3.52
C ARG A 98 -1.48 -15.73 -3.65
N ASN A 99 -1.24 -16.25 -4.86
CA ASN A 99 -1.30 -17.68 -5.15
C ASN A 99 0.09 -18.36 -5.18
N ARG A 100 1.18 -17.59 -5.02
CA ARG A 100 2.57 -18.08 -5.11
C ARG A 100 2.90 -18.85 -6.40
N VAL A 101 2.09 -18.69 -7.44
CA VAL A 101 2.32 -19.33 -8.74
C VAL A 101 3.55 -18.68 -9.39
N LYS A 102 4.49 -19.54 -9.80
CA LYS A 102 5.68 -19.13 -10.56
C LYS A 102 5.33 -19.10 -12.05
N LYS A 103 5.57 -17.97 -12.70
CA LYS A 103 5.47 -17.84 -14.16
C LYS A 103 6.86 -17.56 -14.73
N ARG A 104 7.16 -18.18 -15.86
CA ARG A 104 8.41 -18.00 -16.58
C ARG A 104 8.15 -17.18 -17.84
N PHE A 105 9.04 -16.25 -18.12
CA PHE A 105 9.01 -15.36 -19.27
C PHE A 105 10.38 -15.35 -19.93
N THR A 106 10.44 -15.08 -21.23
CA THR A 106 11.68 -14.60 -21.83
C THR A 106 12.00 -13.22 -21.25
N ALA A 107 13.27 -12.81 -21.25
CA ALA A 107 13.65 -11.48 -20.77
C ALA A 107 12.92 -10.36 -21.53
N LEU A 108 12.73 -10.52 -22.84
CA LEU A 108 12.02 -9.54 -23.66
C LEU A 108 10.52 -9.48 -23.35
N ASP A 109 9.85 -10.63 -23.18
CA ASP A 109 8.44 -10.66 -22.77
C ASP A 109 8.24 -10.06 -21.38
N TRP A 110 9.20 -10.26 -20.49
CA TRP A 110 9.18 -9.65 -19.16
C TRP A 110 9.26 -8.13 -19.24
N LEU A 111 10.18 -7.59 -20.03
CA LEU A 111 10.29 -6.14 -20.26
C LEU A 111 9.02 -5.57 -20.88
N ALA A 112 8.47 -6.23 -21.91
CA ALA A 112 7.22 -5.82 -22.55
C ALA A 112 6.04 -5.76 -21.57
N ARG A 113 5.97 -6.68 -20.60
CA ARG A 113 4.96 -6.64 -19.53
C ARG A 113 5.25 -5.56 -18.50
N LEU A 114 6.51 -5.34 -18.14
CA LEU A 114 6.90 -4.34 -17.15
C LEU A 114 6.52 -2.93 -17.62
N VAL A 115 6.73 -2.62 -18.90
CA VAL A 115 6.39 -1.30 -19.45
C VAL A 115 4.89 -0.98 -19.42
N THR A 116 4.00 -1.99 -19.43
CA THR A 116 2.54 -1.77 -19.27
C THR A 116 2.15 -1.26 -17.88
N HIS A 117 3.06 -1.33 -16.90
CA HIS A 117 2.86 -0.81 -15.56
C HIS A 117 3.50 0.57 -15.35
N ILE A 118 4.16 1.13 -16.37
CA ILE A 118 4.66 2.51 -16.34
C ILE A 118 3.49 3.42 -16.72
N PRO A 119 3.06 4.35 -15.85
CA PRO A 119 1.93 5.20 -16.16
C PRO A 119 2.25 6.18 -17.27
N SER A 120 1.22 6.58 -18.01
CA SER A 120 1.31 7.73 -18.89
C SER A 120 1.54 9.01 -18.06
N LYS A 121 2.06 10.06 -18.71
CA LYS A 121 2.26 11.34 -18.03
C LYS A 121 0.94 11.85 -17.42
N GLY A 122 0.92 12.03 -16.10
CA GLY A 122 -0.25 12.50 -15.36
C GLY A 122 -1.25 11.40 -14.94
N GLU A 123 -0.97 10.13 -15.25
CA GLU A 123 -1.83 9.01 -14.86
C GLU A 123 -1.53 8.53 -13.43
N GLN A 124 -2.56 8.46 -12.59
CA GLN A 124 -2.46 7.98 -11.21
C GLN A 124 -2.70 6.46 -11.15
N LEU A 125 -1.65 5.68 -10.80
CA LEU A 125 -1.76 4.23 -10.63
C LEU A 125 -2.29 3.79 -9.27
N VAL A 126 -2.28 4.69 -8.28
CA VAL A 126 -2.78 4.40 -6.93
C VAL A 126 -4.28 4.68 -6.89
N ARG A 127 -5.08 3.60 -6.86
CA ARG A 127 -6.52 3.66 -6.62
C ARG A 127 -6.78 3.21 -5.17
N TYR A 128 -7.42 4.05 -4.38
CA TYR A 128 -7.82 3.77 -2.99
C TYR A 128 -9.26 3.26 -2.95
#